data_AF-A0A924SSE1-F1
#
_entry.id   AF-A0A924SSE1-F1
#
_cell.length_a   1.000
_cell.length_b   1.000
_cell.length_c   1.000
_cell.angle_alpha   90.00
_cell.angle_beta   90.00
_cell.angle_gamma   90.00
#
_symmetry.space_group_name_H-M   'P 1'
#
loop_
_entity.id
_entity.type
_entity.pdbx_description
1 polymer ?
#
loop_
_entity_poly.entity_id
_entity_poly.type
_entity_poly.pdbx_seq_one_letter_code
_entity_poly.pdbx_strand_id
1 'polypeptide(L)'
;MEQEIFNEEFNKMFKWFTNESTPSQLKFELDVYKKLLNFFVMGNSYYFIMNHNSLTFEVVSKEVEDVLGYTPHQFEFEFVNSKLHPDDRSWFLAFGLKIIEFFSQLPIEKLKKYKLRYDMRYKKSNGEYARILYQGIMIE
;
A
#
# COMPACT_ATOMS: atom_id res chain seq x y z
N MET A 1 -17.37 -45.53 -4.04
CA MET A 1 -15.98 -45.78 -4.46
C MET A 1 -15.41 -44.60 -5.26
N GLU A 2 -16.03 -44.16 -6.37
CA GLU A 2 -15.54 -42.98 -7.13
C GLU A 2 -15.62 -41.65 -6.36
N GLN A 3 -16.66 -41.44 -5.55
CA GLN A 3 -16.82 -40.22 -4.75
C GLN A 3 -15.79 -40.08 -3.61
N GLU A 4 -15.37 -41.20 -3.01
CA GLU A 4 -14.36 -41.20 -1.94
C GLU A 4 -12.97 -40.91 -2.49
N ILE A 5 -12.63 -41.48 -3.65
CA ILE A 5 -11.37 -41.20 -4.35
C ILE A 5 -11.33 -39.73 -4.81
N PHE A 6 -12.46 -39.21 -5.32
CA PHE A 6 -12.57 -37.79 -5.65
C PHE A 6 -12.39 -36.88 -4.41
N ASN A 7 -13.01 -37.24 -3.28
CA ASN A 7 -12.88 -36.46 -2.04
C ASN A 7 -11.48 -36.54 -1.43
N GLU A 8 -10.77 -37.67 -1.54
CA GLU A 8 -9.36 -37.78 -1.13
C GLU A 8 -8.45 -36.92 -2.00
N GLU A 9 -8.61 -36.96 -3.33
CA GLU A 9 -7.81 -36.14 -4.25
C GLU A 9 -8.16 -34.65 -4.13
N PHE A 10 -9.42 -34.29 -3.90
CA PHE A 10 -9.84 -32.92 -3.60
C PHE A 10 -9.24 -32.43 -2.28
N ASN A 11 -9.21 -33.25 -1.22
CA ASN A 11 -8.59 -32.88 0.05
C ASN A 11 -7.05 -32.78 -0.03
N LYS A 12 -6.39 -33.59 -0.88
CA LYS A 12 -4.96 -33.40 -1.18
C LYS A 12 -4.72 -32.10 -1.95
N MET A 13 -5.57 -31.77 -2.92
CA MET A 13 -5.50 -30.52 -3.67
C MET A 13 -5.79 -29.30 -2.77
N PHE A 14 -6.79 -29.40 -1.88
CA PHE A 14 -7.16 -28.37 -0.91
C PHE A 14 -6.04 -28.14 0.13
N LYS A 15 -5.31 -29.20 0.53
CA LYS A 15 -4.08 -29.08 1.33
C LYS A 15 -2.94 -28.37 0.60
N TRP A 16 -2.85 -28.51 -0.73
CA TRP A 16 -1.89 -27.74 -1.53
C TRP A 16 -2.27 -26.26 -1.66
N PHE A 17 -3.57 -25.93 -1.65
CA PHE A 17 -4.07 -24.55 -1.60
C PHE A 17 -4.01 -23.91 -0.21
N THR A 18 -3.86 -24.70 0.86
CA THR A 18 -3.88 -24.23 2.27
C THR A 18 -2.53 -24.32 2.98
N ASN A 19 -1.48 -24.81 2.31
CA ASN A 19 -0.09 -24.70 2.73
C ASN A 19 0.64 -23.77 1.73
N GLU A 20 1.23 -22.64 2.07
CA GLU A 20 1.46 -21.99 3.36
C GLU A 20 1.55 -20.49 3.06
N SER A 21 0.76 -19.66 3.74
CA SER A 21 1.33 -18.40 4.19
C SER A 21 2.46 -18.84 5.11
N THR A 22 3.70 -18.80 4.64
CA THR A 22 4.86 -19.20 5.44
C THR A 22 4.76 -18.53 6.83
N PRO A 23 5.19 -19.16 7.94
CA PRO A 23 5.20 -18.50 9.25
C PRO A 23 5.85 -17.10 9.21
N SER A 24 6.77 -16.86 8.26
CA SER A 24 7.32 -15.55 7.92
C SER A 24 6.31 -14.58 7.29
N GLN A 25 5.47 -15.01 6.34
CA GLN A 25 4.41 -14.18 5.74
C GLN A 25 3.31 -13.83 6.73
N LEU A 26 2.83 -14.79 7.54
CA LEU A 26 1.85 -14.52 8.60
C LEU A 26 2.39 -13.52 9.64
N LYS A 27 3.66 -13.68 10.02
CA LYS A 27 4.34 -12.75 10.93
C LYS A 27 4.50 -11.36 10.29
N PHE A 28 4.88 -11.30 9.02
CA PHE A 28 4.98 -10.06 8.25
C PHE A 28 3.63 -9.32 8.19
N GLU A 29 2.55 -10.02 7.85
CA GLU A 29 1.20 -9.46 7.84
C GLU A 29 0.81 -8.90 9.22
N LEU A 30 1.01 -9.68 10.29
CA LEU A 30 0.72 -9.23 11.66
C LEU A 30 1.54 -7.99 12.06
N ASP A 31 2.80 -7.92 11.69
CA ASP A 31 3.66 -6.77 11.98
C ASP A 31 3.27 -5.53 11.15
N VAL A 32 2.81 -5.72 9.91
CA VAL A 32 2.20 -4.65 9.09
C VAL A 32 0.88 -4.17 9.70
N TYR A 33 -0.01 -5.06 10.15
CA TYR A 33 -1.27 -4.67 10.80
C TYR A 33 -1.04 -3.87 12.09
N LYS A 34 -0.08 -4.29 12.94
CA LYS A 34 0.29 -3.51 14.14
C LYS A 34 0.82 -2.13 13.79
N LYS A 35 1.58 -2.02 12.70
CA LYS A 35 2.09 -0.75 12.18
C LYS A 35 0.95 0.15 11.69
N LEU A 36 -0.10 -0.41 11.08
CA LEU A 36 -1.30 0.34 10.67
C LEU A 36 -1.99 1.03 11.86
N LEU A 37 -1.97 0.43 13.05
CA LEU A 37 -2.55 1.02 14.27
C LEU A 37 -1.83 2.31 14.73
N ASN A 38 -0.58 2.54 14.30
CA ASN A 38 0.17 3.75 14.63
C ASN A 38 -0.14 4.94 13.70
N PHE A 39 -1.04 4.77 12.74
CA PHE A 39 -1.48 5.85 11.87
C PHE A 39 -2.71 6.53 12.45
N PHE A 40 -2.70 7.87 12.38
CA PHE A 40 -3.89 8.64 12.69
C PHE A 40 -4.88 8.47 11.54
N VAL A 41 -6.02 7.86 11.82
CA VAL A 41 -7.10 7.59 10.87
C VAL A 41 -8.35 8.29 11.38
N MET A 42 -8.68 9.46 10.82
CA MET A 42 -9.95 10.12 11.09
C MET A 42 -10.73 10.23 9.78
N GLY A 43 -11.89 9.57 9.73
CA GLY A 43 -12.73 9.50 8.53
C GLY A 43 -12.34 8.36 7.58
N ASN A 44 -12.87 8.42 6.36
CA ASN A 44 -12.61 7.40 5.33
C ASN A 44 -11.13 7.43 4.93
N SER A 45 -10.49 6.27 4.96
CA SER A 45 -9.07 6.12 4.65
C SER A 45 -8.82 4.81 3.91
N TYR A 46 -7.72 4.76 3.17
CA TYR A 46 -7.22 3.56 2.53
C TYR A 46 -5.73 3.40 2.85
N TYR A 47 -5.20 2.21 2.66
CA TYR A 47 -3.77 1.93 2.82
C TYR A 47 -3.20 1.26 1.57
N PHE A 48 -1.89 1.35 1.41
CA PHE A 48 -1.17 0.63 0.37
C PHE A 48 0.23 0.25 0.86
N ILE A 49 0.81 -0.74 0.20
CA ILE A 49 2.24 -1.09 0.32
C ILE A 49 2.86 -0.79 -1.05
N MET A 50 3.91 0.02 -1.06
CA MET A 50 4.65 0.36 -2.27
C MET A 50 6.05 -0.21 -2.19
N ASN A 51 6.47 -0.86 -3.28
CA ASN A 51 7.85 -1.21 -3.50
C ASN A 51 8.58 0.00 -4.11
N HIS A 52 9.46 0.63 -3.33
CA HIS A 52 10.19 1.82 -3.77
C HIS A 52 11.27 1.54 -4.83
N ASN A 53 11.69 0.28 -5.01
CA ASN A 53 12.68 -0.07 -6.03
C ASN A 53 12.04 -0.17 -7.41
N SER A 54 10.83 -0.74 -7.50
CA SER A 54 10.07 -0.90 -8.76
C SER A 54 9.02 0.18 -8.99
N LEU A 55 8.76 1.04 -8.00
CA LEU A 55 7.66 2.03 -8.00
C LEU A 55 6.29 1.40 -8.25
N THR A 56 6.05 0.21 -7.70
CA THR A 56 4.78 -0.53 -7.83
C THR A 56 4.04 -0.59 -6.51
N PHE A 57 2.72 -0.50 -6.55
CA PHE A 57 1.88 -0.80 -5.40
C PHE A 57 1.65 -2.32 -5.31
N GLU A 58 2.21 -2.95 -4.28
CA GLU A 58 2.07 -4.39 -4.02
C GLU A 58 0.72 -4.73 -3.38
N VAL A 59 0.22 -3.80 -2.56
CA VAL A 59 -1.09 -3.91 -1.91
C VAL A 59 -1.77 -2.56 -2.00
N VAL A 60 -3.06 -2.55 -2.32
CA VAL A 60 -3.94 -1.38 -2.22
C VAL A 60 -5.26 -1.85 -1.62
N SER A 61 -5.69 -1.22 -0.54
CA SER A 61 -6.93 -1.57 0.14
C SER A 61 -8.15 -1.13 -0.69
N LYS A 62 -9.26 -1.88 -0.61
CA LYS A 62 -10.47 -1.63 -1.40
C LYS A 62 -11.11 -0.26 -1.11
N GLU A 63 -10.88 0.27 0.09
CA GLU A 63 -11.41 1.55 0.58
C GLU A 63 -10.89 2.75 -0.24
N VAL A 64 -9.89 2.56 -1.12
CA VAL A 64 -9.50 3.58 -2.10
C VAL A 64 -10.65 3.94 -3.04
N GLU A 65 -11.59 3.01 -3.27
CA GLU A 65 -12.81 3.24 -4.03
C GLU A 65 -13.75 4.19 -3.28
N ASP A 66 -13.90 4.04 -1.97
CA ASP A 66 -14.73 4.94 -1.17
C ASP A 66 -14.14 6.35 -1.06
N VAL A 67 -12.80 6.45 -1.02
CA VAL A 67 -12.10 7.73 -0.85
C VAL A 67 -11.94 8.48 -2.18
N LEU A 68 -11.47 7.81 -3.21
CA LEU A 68 -11.10 8.41 -4.51
C LEU A 68 -12.00 7.96 -5.67
N GLY A 69 -12.76 6.88 -5.51
CA GLY A 69 -13.66 6.35 -6.55
C GLY A 69 -12.96 5.53 -7.63
N TYR A 70 -11.76 5.03 -7.37
CA TYR A 70 -11.01 4.16 -8.27
C TYR A 70 -10.88 2.77 -7.65
N THR A 71 -10.86 1.73 -8.47
CA THR A 71 -10.63 0.37 -7.97
C THR A 71 -9.15 0.17 -7.64
N PRO A 72 -8.80 -0.77 -6.74
CA PRO A 72 -7.40 -1.10 -6.43
C PRO A 72 -6.55 -1.41 -7.67
N HIS A 73 -7.14 -2.01 -8.69
CA HIS A 73 -6.44 -2.41 -9.92
C HIS A 73 -6.12 -1.21 -10.82
N GLN A 74 -6.84 -0.09 -10.68
CA GLN A 74 -6.52 1.15 -11.39
C GLN A 74 -5.43 1.95 -10.67
N PHE A 75 -5.15 1.62 -9.40
CA PHE A 75 -4.29 2.41 -8.53
C PHE A 75 -2.81 2.07 -8.76
N GLU A 76 -2.32 2.36 -9.97
CA GLU A 76 -0.92 2.24 -10.37
C GLU A 76 -0.18 3.58 -10.20
N PHE A 77 1.15 3.54 -10.04
CA PHE A 77 1.94 4.76 -9.77
C PHE A 77 1.73 5.87 -10.81
N GLU A 78 1.83 5.52 -12.11
CA GLU A 78 1.60 6.45 -13.21
C GLU A 78 0.17 7.01 -13.21
N PHE A 79 -0.82 6.15 -12.95
CA PHE A 79 -2.20 6.57 -12.86
C PHE A 79 -2.41 7.57 -11.72
N VAL A 80 -1.93 7.25 -10.52
CA VAL A 80 -2.04 8.12 -9.33
C VAL A 80 -1.36 9.46 -9.59
N ASN A 81 -0.15 9.44 -10.16
CA ASN A 81 0.57 10.65 -10.53
C ASN A 81 -0.21 11.49 -11.56
N SER A 82 -0.91 10.86 -12.52
CA SER A 82 -1.79 11.57 -13.47
C SER A 82 -2.97 12.28 -12.80
N LYS A 83 -3.38 11.85 -11.60
CA LYS A 83 -4.49 12.46 -10.83
C LYS A 83 -4.02 13.58 -9.90
N LEU A 84 -2.72 13.77 -9.73
CA LEU A 84 -2.16 14.84 -8.90
C LEU A 84 -2.59 16.21 -9.42
N HIS A 85 -3.07 17.07 -8.53
CA HIS A 85 -3.44 18.44 -8.86
C HIS A 85 -2.25 19.19 -9.48
N PRO A 86 -2.41 19.92 -10.59
CA PRO A 86 -1.31 20.59 -11.29
C PRO A 86 -0.43 21.46 -10.38
N ASP A 87 -1.05 22.27 -9.53
CA ASP A 87 -0.33 23.15 -8.58
C ASP A 87 0.50 22.40 -7.53
N ASP A 88 0.15 21.15 -7.23
CA ASP A 88 0.86 20.35 -6.22
C ASP A 88 2.09 19.65 -6.79
N ARG A 89 2.27 19.63 -8.13
CA ARG A 89 3.37 18.90 -8.80
C ARG A 89 4.75 19.41 -8.40
N SER A 90 4.95 20.73 -8.38
CA SER A 90 6.23 21.33 -8.00
C SER A 90 6.57 21.04 -6.54
N TRP A 91 5.57 21.10 -5.66
CA TRP A 91 5.71 20.74 -4.25
C TRP A 91 6.01 19.25 -4.08
N PHE A 92 5.28 18.37 -4.76
CA PHE A 92 5.51 16.92 -4.75
C PHE A 92 6.93 16.55 -5.18
N LEU A 93 7.45 17.14 -6.26
CA LEU A 93 8.81 16.91 -6.72
C LEU A 93 9.87 17.42 -5.72
N ALA A 94 9.71 18.64 -5.21
CA ALA A 94 10.63 19.21 -4.23
C ALA A 94 10.66 18.37 -2.94
N PHE A 95 9.49 17.93 -2.47
CA PHE A 95 9.34 17.06 -1.33
C PHE A 95 9.97 15.68 -1.57
N GLY A 96 9.70 15.05 -2.71
CA GLY A 96 10.30 13.77 -3.10
C GLY A 96 11.82 13.81 -3.14
N LEU A 97 12.41 14.88 -3.70
CA LEU A 97 13.87 15.09 -3.69
C LEU A 97 14.42 15.21 -2.27
N LYS A 98 13.72 15.91 -1.37
CA LYS A 98 14.12 16.05 0.03
C LYS A 98 14.02 14.74 0.81
N ILE A 99 13.02 13.91 0.52
CA ILE A 99 12.91 12.55 1.05
C ILE A 99 14.13 11.73 0.63
N ILE A 100 14.46 11.72 -0.67
CA ILE A 100 15.58 10.94 -1.20
C ILE A 100 16.90 11.41 -0.58
N GLU A 101 17.13 12.73 -0.55
CA GLU A 101 18.31 13.32 0.08
C GLU A 101 18.43 12.88 1.54
N PHE A 102 17.36 12.99 2.31
CA PHE A 102 17.35 12.63 3.72
C PHE A 102 17.63 11.14 3.96
N PHE A 103 16.88 10.24 3.29
CA PHE A 103 17.02 8.81 3.52
C PHE A 103 18.33 8.23 2.96
N SER A 104 18.89 8.81 1.89
CA SER A 104 20.17 8.38 1.33
C SER A 104 21.36 8.58 2.29
N GLN A 105 21.22 9.49 3.25
CA GLN A 105 22.25 9.77 4.26
C GLN A 105 22.12 8.90 5.52
N LEU A 106 21.06 8.10 5.64
CA LEU A 106 20.79 7.31 6.83
C LEU A 106 21.30 5.87 6.68
N PRO A 107 21.93 5.30 7.72
CA PRO A 107 22.13 3.85 7.82
C PRO A 107 20.80 3.10 7.72
N ILE A 108 20.81 1.89 7.15
CA ILE A 108 19.62 1.06 6.92
C ILE A 108 18.82 0.84 8.20
N GLU A 109 19.50 0.70 9.34
CA GLU A 109 18.89 0.45 10.65
C GLU A 109 18.12 1.68 11.19
N LYS A 110 18.38 2.87 10.62
CA LYS A 110 17.67 4.10 10.99
C LYS A 110 16.47 4.40 10.08
N LEU A 111 16.36 3.79 8.90
CA LEU A 111 15.27 4.07 7.95
C LEU A 111 13.88 3.86 8.57
N LYS A 112 13.70 2.77 9.32
CA LYS A 112 12.42 2.38 9.95
C LYS A 112 12.05 3.24 11.18
N LYS A 113 12.92 4.17 11.61
CA LYS A 113 12.69 5.03 12.77
C LYS A 113 11.95 6.33 12.43
N TYR A 114 11.72 6.59 11.13
CA TYR A 114 11.08 7.80 10.66
C TYR A 114 9.69 7.53 10.10
N LYS A 115 8.82 8.51 10.29
CA LYS A 115 7.48 8.55 9.72
C LYS A 115 7.40 9.69 8.72
N LEU A 116 7.04 9.37 7.49
CA LEU A 116 6.73 10.34 6.45
C LEU A 116 5.30 10.81 6.62
N ARG A 117 5.07 12.11 6.45
CA ARG A 117 3.74 12.71 6.42
C ARG A 117 3.72 13.91 5.49
N TYR A 118 2.76 13.92 4.57
CA TYR A 118 2.53 15.01 3.63
C TYR A 118 1.10 14.91 3.12
N ASP A 119 0.55 16.01 2.61
CA ASP A 119 -0.74 16.00 1.95
C ASP A 119 -0.65 16.55 0.53
N MET A 120 -1.50 16.03 -0.35
CA MET A 120 -1.60 16.41 -1.75
C MET A 120 -3.05 16.32 -2.19
N ARG A 121 -3.42 17.09 -3.21
CA ARG A 121 -4.73 17.01 -3.84
C ARG A 121 -4.70 16.03 -5.00
N TYR A 122 -5.63 15.07 -4.98
CA TYR A 122 -5.84 14.11 -6.05
C TYR A 122 -7.24 14.26 -6.63
N LYS A 123 -7.33 14.18 -7.96
CA LYS A 123 -8.60 14.16 -8.67
C LYS A 123 -9.28 12.80 -8.44
N LYS A 124 -10.51 12.85 -7.94
CA LYS A 124 -11.41 11.70 -7.77
C LYS A 124 -12.01 11.28 -9.11
N SER A 125 -12.59 10.08 -9.16
CA SER A 125 -13.28 9.58 -10.36
C SER A 125 -14.48 10.44 -10.77
N ASN A 126 -15.14 11.10 -9.81
CA ASN A 126 -16.24 12.06 -10.06
C ASN A 126 -15.77 13.42 -10.60
N GLY A 127 -14.45 13.65 -10.71
CA GLY A 127 -13.86 14.88 -11.24
C GLY A 127 -13.51 15.95 -10.19
N GLU A 128 -13.96 15.81 -8.95
CA GLU A 128 -13.60 16.70 -7.84
C GLU A 128 -12.19 16.42 -7.32
N TYR A 129 -11.61 17.35 -6.55
CA TYR A 129 -10.34 17.14 -5.87
C TYR A 129 -10.54 16.84 -4.40
N ALA A 130 -9.87 15.82 -3.90
CA ALA A 130 -9.74 15.55 -2.46
C ALA A 130 -8.31 15.82 -2.01
N ARG A 131 -8.15 16.50 -0.87
CA ARG A 131 -6.86 16.61 -0.19
C ARG A 131 -6.66 15.38 0.69
N ILE A 132 -5.64 14.60 0.35
CA ILE A 132 -5.34 13.33 1.00
C ILE A 132 -4.09 13.51 1.86
N LEU A 133 -4.21 13.18 3.15
CA LEU A 133 -3.07 13.08 4.05
C LEU A 133 -2.41 11.72 3.89
N TYR A 134 -1.22 11.68 3.30
CA TYR A 134 -0.37 10.50 3.29
C TYR A 134 0.47 10.42 4.55
N GLN A 135 0.52 9.22 5.10
CA GLN A 135 1.43 8.86 6.15
C GLN A 135 2.08 7.53 5.77
N GLY A 136 3.39 7.44 5.92
CA GLY A 136 4.14 6.24 5.57
C GLY A 136 5.26 5.96 6.54
N ILE A 137 5.59 4.69 6.69
CA ILE A 137 6.79 4.21 7.38
C ILE A 137 7.44 3.15 6.50
N MET A 138 8.75 2.99 6.62
CA MET A 138 9.45 1.90 5.94
C MET A 138 9.17 0.57 6.64
N ILE A 139 8.88 -0.47 5.86
CA ILE A 139 8.71 -1.84 6.33
C ILE A 139 9.83 -2.73 5.76
N GLU A 140 9.96 -3.94 6.31
CA GLU A 140 11.00 -4.90 5.92
C GLU A 140 10.71 -5.57 4.59
#